data_AF-A0A8D8SPH0-F1
#
_entry.id   AF-A0A8D8SPH0-F1
#
_cell.length_a   1.000
_cell.length_b   1.000
_cell.length_c   1.000
_cell.angle_alpha   90.00
_cell.angle_beta   90.00
_cell.angle_gamma   90.00
#
_symmetry.space_group_name_H-M   'P 1'
#
loop_
_entity.id
_entity.type
_entity.pdbx_description
1 polymer ?
#
loop_
_entity_poly.entity_id
_entity_poly.type
_entity_poly.pdbx_seq_one_letter_code
_entity_poly.pdbx_strand_id
1 'polypeptide(L)'
;MLNNKILDPDIGETIRTDLPRTFPENIFFRNSLEHQQQLSRILKVFALDEKDIGYCQGLNYIAALILLVTKHEENTYWIFRSVVNKYFSDYYTKTLTGVVRDIDVLSELVRIKMPHLYDHIAKVGVPWPVIATKWFICMFADVLPVETVLRIWDCLFVEGPKILFRVALTLLKLNERALLDCDDFSTLVDCMKSMTRAPAVLNCHSFMSQIFKIPGTLKRSTIDTLRTEVEKKLSQERLKQKRMSVKTTIRDR
;
A
#
# COMPACT_ATOMS: atom_id res chain seq x y z
N MET A 1 -26.65 -12.60 9.85
CA MET A 1 -26.64 -13.54 10.99
C MET A 1 -25.20 -13.73 11.46
N LEU A 2 -24.77 -12.99 12.50
CA LEU A 2 -23.47 -13.18 13.17
C LEU A 2 -23.68 -14.13 14.37
N ASN A 3 -23.93 -15.41 14.11
CA ASN A 3 -24.07 -16.38 15.20
C ASN A 3 -22.67 -16.87 15.65
N ASN A 4 -22.32 -16.58 16.91
CA ASN A 4 -21.23 -17.17 17.71
C ASN A 4 -19.75 -17.02 17.30
N LYS A 5 -19.39 -16.09 16.39
CA LYS A 5 -17.96 -15.81 16.15
C LYS A 5 -17.46 -14.72 17.12
N ILE A 6 -16.53 -15.08 18.01
CA ILE A 6 -15.84 -14.14 18.91
C ILE A 6 -14.64 -13.55 18.17
N LEU A 7 -14.56 -12.22 18.11
CA LEU A 7 -13.40 -11.51 17.54
C LEU A 7 -12.25 -11.55 18.53
N ASP A 8 -11.04 -11.76 18.03
CA ASP A 8 -9.82 -11.59 18.82
C ASP A 8 -9.80 -10.19 19.46
N PRO A 9 -9.69 -10.07 20.80
CA PRO A 9 -9.65 -8.79 21.49
C PRO A 9 -8.57 -7.84 20.97
N ASP A 10 -7.40 -8.37 20.57
CA ASP A 10 -6.29 -7.56 20.08
C ASP A 10 -6.61 -6.95 18.72
N ILE A 11 -7.34 -7.69 17.86
CA ILE A 11 -7.86 -7.17 16.59
C ILE A 11 -8.89 -6.07 16.85
N GLY A 12 -9.82 -6.31 17.79
CA GLY A 12 -10.84 -5.33 18.16
C GLY A 12 -10.24 -4.01 18.64
N GLU A 13 -9.17 -4.10 19.44
CA GLU A 13 -8.45 -2.95 19.99
C GLU A 13 -7.63 -2.20 18.93
N THR A 14 -7.00 -2.94 18.01
CA THR A 14 -6.27 -2.33 16.88
C THR A 14 -7.24 -1.55 15.98
N ILE A 15 -8.40 -2.13 15.63
CA ILE A 15 -9.45 -1.43 14.88
C ILE A 15 -9.89 -0.17 15.63
N ARG A 16 -10.14 -0.26 16.94
CA ARG A 16 -10.56 0.88 17.77
C ARG A 16 -9.56 2.03 17.73
N THR A 17 -8.26 1.72 17.75
CA THR A 17 -7.16 2.70 17.71
C THR A 17 -7.00 3.35 16.33
N ASP A 18 -7.38 2.63 15.27
CA ASP A 18 -7.24 3.10 13.89
C ASP A 18 -8.38 4.02 13.43
N LEU A 19 -9.60 3.84 13.97
CA LEU A 19 -10.77 4.62 13.55
C LEU A 19 -10.57 6.14 13.66
N PRO A 20 -10.08 6.72 14.79
CA PRO A 20 -9.97 8.17 14.93
C PRO A 20 -8.98 8.82 13.97
N ARG A 21 -7.96 8.07 13.52
CA ARG A 21 -6.94 8.53 12.57
C ARG A 21 -7.29 8.24 11.11
N THR A 22 -8.45 7.64 10.84
CA THR A 22 -8.91 7.32 9.48
C THR A 22 -9.70 8.50 8.91
N PHE A 23 -9.08 9.28 8.02
CA PHE A 23 -9.67 10.49 7.42
C PHE A 23 -10.27 11.47 8.44
N PRO A 24 -9.51 11.92 9.46
CA PRO A 24 -10.03 12.70 10.58
C PRO A 24 -10.65 14.04 10.16
N GLU A 25 -10.14 14.65 9.09
CA GLU A 25 -10.64 15.93 8.58
C GLU A 25 -11.81 15.79 7.60
N ASN A 26 -12.22 14.57 7.25
CA ASN A 26 -13.30 14.37 6.30
C ASN A 26 -14.66 14.60 6.96
N ILE A 27 -15.49 15.45 6.37
CA ILE A 27 -16.82 15.82 6.90
C ILE A 27 -17.73 14.62 7.15
N PHE A 28 -17.57 13.51 6.41
CA PHE A 28 -18.35 12.29 6.59
C PHE A 28 -17.98 11.58 7.91
N PHE A 29 -16.71 11.54 8.28
CA PHE A 29 -16.21 10.83 9.46
C PHE A 29 -16.03 11.70 10.70
N ARG A 30 -15.66 12.98 10.52
CA ARG A 30 -15.34 13.91 11.60
C ARG A 30 -16.50 14.14 12.58
N ASN A 31 -17.72 14.24 12.05
CA ASN A 31 -18.89 14.68 12.82
C ASN A 31 -19.96 13.58 12.98
N SER A 32 -19.62 12.31 12.73
CA SER A 32 -20.58 11.21 12.77
C SER A 32 -20.00 10.00 13.49
N LEU A 33 -20.42 9.83 14.75
CA LEU A 33 -20.12 8.61 15.50
C LEU A 33 -20.71 7.37 14.80
N GLU A 34 -21.88 7.52 14.18
CA GLU A 34 -22.52 6.41 13.45
C GLU A 34 -21.65 5.95 12.28
N HIS A 35 -21.09 6.84 11.47
CA HIS A 35 -20.23 6.44 10.34
C HIS A 35 -18.92 5.76 10.82
N GLN A 36 -18.36 6.19 11.95
CA GLN A 36 -17.23 5.49 12.56
C GLN A 36 -17.63 4.09 13.08
N GLN A 37 -18.84 3.95 13.62
CA GLN A 37 -19.36 2.65 14.05
C GLN A 37 -19.67 1.72 12.87
N GLN A 38 -20.20 2.24 11.76
CA GLN A 38 -20.36 1.50 10.50
C GLN A 38 -19.01 0.95 10.02
N LEU A 39 -17.99 1.81 9.96
CA LEU A 39 -16.64 1.39 9.60
C LEU A 39 -16.09 0.33 10.56
N SER A 40 -16.31 0.50 11.87
CA SER A 40 -15.93 -0.50 12.89
C SER A 40 -16.59 -1.85 12.62
N ARG A 41 -17.89 -1.88 12.34
CA ARG A 41 -18.64 -3.11 12.06
C ARG A 41 -18.13 -3.80 10.80
N ILE A 42 -17.92 -3.05 9.72
CA ILE A 42 -17.37 -3.58 8.46
C ILE A 42 -16.01 -4.25 8.69
N LEU A 43 -15.09 -3.58 9.38
CA LEU A 43 -13.75 -4.11 9.64
C LEU A 43 -13.77 -5.34 10.56
N LYS A 44 -14.62 -5.33 11.59
CA LYS A 44 -14.79 -6.47 12.50
C LYS A 44 -15.39 -7.68 11.79
N VAL A 45 -16.44 -7.49 10.98
CA VAL A 45 -17.04 -8.57 10.19
C VAL A 45 -16.04 -9.13 9.20
N PHE A 46 -15.27 -8.28 8.53
CA PHE A 46 -14.19 -8.73 7.65
C PHE A 46 -13.17 -9.59 8.37
N ALA A 47 -12.68 -9.16 9.54
CA ALA A 47 -11.72 -9.96 10.33
C ALA A 47 -12.29 -11.30 10.82
N LEU A 48 -13.60 -11.38 11.07
CA LEU A 48 -14.29 -12.62 11.45
C LEU A 48 -14.51 -13.60 10.29
N ASP A 49 -14.64 -13.08 9.08
CA ASP A 49 -14.87 -13.87 7.87
C ASP A 49 -13.55 -14.28 7.21
N GLU A 50 -12.57 -13.38 7.13
CA GLU A 50 -11.25 -13.60 6.54
C GLU A 50 -10.19 -13.89 7.60
N LYS A 51 -10.36 -14.99 8.36
CA LYS A 51 -9.52 -15.31 9.54
C LYS A 51 -8.01 -15.38 9.27
N ASP A 52 -7.61 -15.79 8.07
CA ASP A 52 -6.20 -15.88 7.69
C ASP A 52 -5.55 -14.50 7.54
N ILE A 53 -6.35 -13.48 7.22
CA ILE A 53 -5.96 -12.08 7.14
C ILE A 53 -6.19 -11.39 8.51
N GLY A 54 -7.37 -11.59 9.09
CA GLY A 54 -7.84 -10.87 10.26
C GLY A 54 -7.97 -9.37 9.96
N TYR A 55 -7.24 -8.55 10.71
CA TYR A 55 -7.12 -7.12 10.46
C TYR A 55 -5.66 -6.72 10.36
N CYS A 56 -5.33 -6.04 9.26
CA CYS A 56 -4.03 -5.42 9.05
C CYS A 56 -4.20 -3.89 8.97
N GLN A 57 -3.32 -3.17 9.65
CA GLN A 57 -3.27 -1.71 9.57
C GLN A 57 -3.11 -1.25 8.12
N GLY A 58 -4.05 -0.42 7.65
CA GLY A 58 -4.17 -0.04 6.24
C GLY A 58 -5.55 -0.36 5.67
N LEU A 59 -6.16 -1.47 6.12
CA LEU A 59 -7.50 -1.88 5.71
C LEU A 59 -8.58 -0.85 6.09
N ASN A 60 -8.39 -0.15 7.20
CA ASN A 60 -9.26 0.95 7.64
C ASN A 60 -9.42 2.04 6.56
N TYR A 61 -8.33 2.45 5.90
CA TYR A 61 -8.40 3.48 4.86
C TYR A 61 -9.14 2.98 3.62
N ILE A 62 -8.98 1.71 3.30
CA ILE A 62 -9.63 1.09 2.14
C ILE A 62 -11.14 1.01 2.39
N ALA A 63 -11.54 0.39 3.51
CA ALA A 63 -12.94 0.27 3.89
C ALA A 63 -13.61 1.65 4.06
N ALA A 64 -12.92 2.61 4.66
CA ALA A 64 -13.44 3.97 4.85
C ALA A 64 -13.69 4.69 3.52
N LEU A 65 -12.78 4.56 2.55
CA LEU A 65 -12.95 5.21 1.25
C LEU A 65 -14.12 4.60 0.47
N ILE A 66 -14.30 3.28 0.53
CA ILE A 66 -15.46 2.59 -0.08
C ILE A 66 -16.76 3.02 0.62
N LEU A 67 -16.75 3.13 1.96
CA LEU A 67 -17.91 3.59 2.73
C LEU A 67 -18.30 5.02 2.35
N LEU A 68 -17.31 5.89 2.17
CA LEU A 68 -17.53 7.29 1.78
C LEU A 68 -18.23 7.40 0.41
N VAL A 69 -17.87 6.53 -0.54
CA VAL A 69 -18.46 6.51 -1.89
C VAL A 69 -19.85 5.88 -1.89
N THR A 70 -19.99 4.71 -1.28
CA THR A 70 -21.24 3.94 -1.33
C THR A 70 -22.31 4.45 -0.38
N LYS A 71 -21.89 5.04 0.75
CA LYS A 71 -22.75 5.44 1.88
C LYS A 71 -23.69 4.33 2.35
N HIS A 72 -23.26 3.06 2.20
CA HIS A 72 -24.06 1.89 2.52
C HIS A 72 -23.18 0.78 3.09
N GLU A 73 -23.48 0.34 4.32
CA GLU A 73 -22.61 -0.57 5.09
C GLU A 73 -22.42 -1.93 4.41
N GLU A 74 -23.50 -2.58 3.98
CA GLU A 74 -23.43 -3.91 3.36
C GLU A 74 -22.71 -3.89 1.99
N ASN A 75 -23.07 -2.97 1.10
CA ASN A 75 -22.37 -2.78 -0.17
C ASN A 75 -20.88 -2.50 0.04
N THR A 76 -20.54 -1.69 1.05
CA THR A 76 -19.14 -1.44 1.42
C THR A 76 -18.44 -2.74 1.75
N TYR A 77 -19.04 -3.56 2.62
CA TYR A 77 -18.46 -4.83 3.04
C TYR A 77 -18.16 -5.74 1.83
N TRP A 78 -19.14 -5.94 0.94
CA TRP A 78 -18.96 -6.83 -0.21
C TRP A 78 -17.94 -6.32 -1.21
N ILE A 79 -17.92 -5.01 -1.50
CA ILE A 79 -16.90 -4.41 -2.38
C ILE A 79 -15.53 -4.52 -1.72
N PHE A 80 -15.39 -4.11 -0.46
CA PHE A 80 -14.14 -4.17 0.29
C PHE A 80 -13.54 -5.58 0.31
N ARG A 81 -14.34 -6.57 0.70
CA ARG A 81 -13.94 -7.97 0.71
C ARG A 81 -13.51 -8.45 -0.67
N SER A 82 -14.28 -8.10 -1.70
CA SER A 82 -13.95 -8.48 -3.08
C SER A 82 -12.64 -7.88 -3.55
N VAL A 83 -12.35 -6.62 -3.22
CA VAL A 83 -11.10 -5.95 -3.59
C VAL A 83 -9.90 -6.63 -2.93
N VAL A 84 -9.98 -6.87 -1.61
CA VAL A 84 -8.90 -7.53 -0.87
C VAL A 84 -8.65 -8.94 -1.41
N ASN A 85 -9.69 -9.77 -1.51
CA ASN A 85 -9.51 -11.17 -1.89
C ASN A 85 -9.12 -11.35 -3.35
N LYS A 86 -9.62 -10.50 -4.26
CA LYS A 86 -9.35 -10.64 -5.71
C LYS A 86 -7.97 -10.12 -6.10
N TYR A 87 -7.50 -9.04 -5.48
CA TYR A 87 -6.32 -8.32 -5.95
C TYR A 87 -5.14 -8.36 -4.96
N PHE A 88 -5.38 -8.56 -3.67
CA PHE A 88 -4.41 -8.29 -2.60
C PHE A 88 -4.47 -9.33 -1.47
N SER A 89 -4.82 -10.58 -1.78
CA SER A 89 -4.99 -11.65 -0.78
C SER A 89 -3.71 -11.96 0.00
N ASP A 90 -2.54 -11.72 -0.59
CA ASP A 90 -1.23 -11.94 0.02
C ASP A 90 -0.60 -10.67 0.63
N TYR A 91 -1.26 -9.50 0.53
CA TYR A 91 -0.75 -8.23 1.06
C TYR A 91 -0.88 -8.15 2.57
N TYR A 92 -1.97 -8.67 3.12
CA TYR A 92 -2.36 -8.48 4.52
C TYR A 92 -2.05 -9.70 5.39
N THR A 93 -1.14 -10.57 4.94
CA THR A 93 -0.62 -11.66 5.75
C THR A 93 0.21 -11.11 6.92
N LYS A 94 0.43 -11.91 7.97
CA LYS A 94 1.27 -11.50 9.12
C LYS A 94 2.68 -11.02 8.74
N THR A 95 3.19 -11.49 7.60
CA THR A 95 4.53 -11.17 7.08
C THR A 95 4.51 -10.15 5.95
N LEU A 96 3.33 -9.64 5.58
CA LEU A 96 3.11 -8.66 4.50
C LEU A 96 3.79 -9.06 3.19
N THR A 97 3.80 -10.36 2.88
CA THR A 97 4.60 -10.94 1.79
C THR A 97 4.33 -10.28 0.43
N GLY A 98 3.06 -10.03 0.10
CA GLY A 98 2.69 -9.39 -1.15
C GLY A 98 3.10 -7.92 -1.22
N VAL A 99 3.01 -7.19 -0.10
CA VAL A 99 3.45 -5.79 0.00
C VAL A 99 4.96 -5.70 -0.15
N VAL A 100 5.72 -6.50 0.59
CA VAL A 100 7.20 -6.51 0.52
C VAL A 100 7.66 -6.86 -0.89
N ARG A 101 7.07 -7.90 -1.50
CA ARG A 101 7.36 -8.27 -2.90
C ARG A 101 7.13 -7.10 -3.83
N ASP A 102 5.97 -6.45 -3.76
CA ASP A 102 5.63 -5.40 -4.73
C ASP A 102 6.41 -4.09 -4.48
N ILE A 103 6.89 -3.84 -3.26
CA ILE A 103 7.88 -2.80 -2.97
C ILE A 103 9.22 -3.11 -3.66
N ASP A 104 9.69 -4.35 -3.61
CA ASP A 104 10.93 -4.77 -4.29
C ASP A 104 10.76 -4.75 -5.82
N VAL A 105 9.58 -5.10 -6.34
CA VAL A 105 9.26 -4.94 -7.76
C VAL A 105 9.27 -3.46 -8.17
N LEU A 106 8.76 -2.56 -7.33
CA LEU A 106 8.86 -1.12 -7.58
C LEU A 106 10.34 -0.69 -7.62
N SER A 107 11.15 -1.12 -6.65
CA SER A 107 12.58 -0.86 -6.62
C SER A 107 13.28 -1.27 -7.92
N GLU A 108 13.01 -2.48 -8.43
CA GLU A 108 13.56 -2.95 -9.71
C GLU A 108 13.04 -2.14 -10.91
N LEU A 109 11.76 -1.74 -10.91
CA LEU A 109 11.22 -0.87 -11.96
C LEU A 109 11.88 0.50 -11.96
N VAL A 110 12.19 1.07 -10.79
CA VAL A 110 12.94 2.33 -10.66
C VAL A 110 14.37 2.12 -11.17
N ARG A 111 15.04 1.02 -10.79
CA ARG A 111 16.38 0.69 -11.31
C ARG A 111 16.42 0.63 -12.84
N ILE A 112 15.37 0.08 -13.47
CA ILE A 112 15.27 -0.04 -14.93
C ILE A 112 14.93 1.30 -15.59
N LYS A 113 14.01 2.09 -15.01
CA LYS A 113 13.42 3.27 -15.68
C LYS A 113 14.03 4.61 -15.25
N MET A 114 14.63 4.67 -14.07
CA MET A 114 15.21 5.86 -13.42
C MET A 114 16.50 5.47 -12.67
N PRO A 115 17.52 4.93 -13.36
CA PRO A 115 18.71 4.34 -12.72
C PRO A 115 19.46 5.35 -11.83
N HIS A 116 19.60 6.61 -12.26
CA HIS A 116 20.24 7.65 -11.44
C HIS A 116 19.52 7.88 -10.11
N LEU A 117 18.18 7.88 -10.11
CA LEU A 117 17.40 8.02 -8.89
C LEU A 117 17.53 6.78 -8.00
N TYR A 118 17.52 5.58 -8.60
CA TYR A 118 17.75 4.34 -7.86
C TYR A 118 19.11 4.34 -7.14
N ASP A 119 20.18 4.67 -7.85
CA ASP A 119 21.53 4.70 -7.30
C ASP A 119 21.66 5.77 -6.20
N HIS A 120 21.01 6.91 -6.38
CA HIS A 120 20.97 7.97 -5.37
C HIS A 120 20.26 7.55 -4.09
N ILE A 121 19.05 6.97 -4.18
CA ILE A 121 18.29 6.46 -3.02
C ILE A 121 19.11 5.39 -2.28
N ALA A 122 19.80 4.51 -3.03
CA ALA A 122 20.67 3.49 -2.46
C ALA A 122 21.90 4.09 -1.77
N LYS A 123 22.52 5.13 -2.36
CA LYS A 123 23.67 5.85 -1.80
C LYS A 123 23.32 6.58 -0.50
N VAL A 124 22.17 7.27 -0.47
CA VAL A 124 21.66 7.94 0.75
C VAL A 124 21.25 6.90 1.81
N GLY A 125 20.90 5.68 1.38
CA GLY A 125 20.63 4.56 2.26
C GLY A 125 19.19 4.52 2.79
N VAL A 126 18.21 5.06 2.04
CA VAL A 126 16.79 4.99 2.42
C VAL A 126 16.18 3.67 1.93
N PRO A 127 15.72 2.78 2.83
CA PRO A 127 15.06 1.55 2.42
C PRO A 127 13.71 1.84 1.76
N TRP A 128 13.43 1.18 0.63
CA TRP A 128 12.15 1.28 -0.09
C TRP A 128 10.90 1.10 0.78
N PRO A 129 10.86 0.20 1.78
CA PRO A 129 9.71 0.08 2.68
C PRO A 129 9.37 1.35 3.46
N VAL A 130 10.34 2.21 3.79
CA VAL A 130 10.10 3.49 4.49
C VAL A 130 9.19 4.39 3.65
N ILE A 131 9.28 4.28 2.33
CA ILE A 131 8.62 5.15 1.35
C ILE A 131 7.30 4.51 0.90
N ALA A 132 7.37 3.27 0.43
CA ALA A 132 6.34 2.68 -0.42
C ALA A 132 5.34 1.82 0.34
N THR A 133 5.56 1.51 1.62
CA THR A 133 4.62 0.65 2.39
C THR A 133 3.20 1.19 2.35
N LYS A 134 3.01 2.48 2.66
CA LYS A 134 1.68 3.12 2.63
C LYS A 134 1.07 3.24 1.23
N TRP A 135 1.89 3.23 0.19
CA TRP A 135 1.41 3.31 -1.19
C TRP A 135 0.69 2.01 -1.57
N PHE A 136 1.28 0.87 -1.22
CA PHE A 136 0.73 -0.44 -1.54
C PHE A 136 -0.28 -0.93 -0.52
N ILE A 137 0.04 -0.88 0.79
CA ILE A 137 -0.83 -1.43 1.85
C ILE A 137 -2.16 -0.69 1.98
N CYS A 138 -2.19 0.61 1.68
CA CYS A 138 -3.41 1.42 1.69
C CYS A 138 -3.94 1.71 0.27
N MET A 139 -3.32 1.17 -0.78
CA MET A 139 -3.62 1.52 -2.18
C MET A 139 -3.67 3.05 -2.41
N PHE A 140 -2.68 3.76 -1.86
CA PHE A 140 -2.55 5.22 -1.79
C PHE A 140 -3.61 6.00 -0.99
N ALA A 141 -4.63 5.33 -0.43
CA ALA A 141 -5.74 5.99 0.25
C ALA A 141 -5.31 6.85 1.45
N ASP A 142 -4.22 6.51 2.13
CA ASP A 142 -3.69 7.27 3.28
C ASP A 142 -2.77 8.45 2.89
N VAL A 143 -2.28 8.49 1.65
CA VAL A 143 -1.17 9.41 1.29
C VAL A 143 -1.52 10.41 0.19
N LEU A 144 -2.47 10.10 -0.69
CA LEU A 144 -2.91 10.96 -1.79
C LEU A 144 -4.29 11.59 -1.50
N PRO A 145 -4.62 12.71 -2.15
CA PRO A 145 -5.95 13.30 -2.07
C PRO A 145 -7.06 12.31 -2.49
N VAL A 146 -8.18 12.32 -1.76
CA VAL A 146 -9.31 11.39 -1.97
C VAL A 146 -9.77 11.36 -3.43
N GLU A 147 -9.97 12.50 -4.07
CA GLU A 147 -10.39 12.57 -5.47
C GLU A 147 -9.41 11.87 -6.42
N THR A 148 -8.11 12.03 -6.19
CA THR A 148 -7.06 11.37 -6.98
C THR A 148 -7.05 9.87 -6.74
N VAL A 149 -7.20 9.42 -5.50
CA VAL A 149 -7.27 7.98 -5.17
C VAL A 149 -8.48 7.33 -5.83
N LEU A 150 -9.64 7.98 -5.84
CA LEU A 150 -10.84 7.45 -6.52
C LEU A 150 -10.60 7.24 -8.01
N ARG A 151 -9.93 8.17 -8.70
CA ARG A 151 -9.56 8.01 -10.12
C ARG A 151 -8.54 6.90 -10.33
N ILE A 152 -7.59 6.73 -9.41
CA ILE A 152 -6.64 5.60 -9.44
C ILE A 152 -7.41 4.27 -9.30
N TRP A 153 -8.41 4.23 -8.42
CA TRP A 153 -9.21 3.04 -8.16
C TRP A 153 -10.16 2.70 -9.31
N ASP A 154 -10.73 3.69 -10.00
CA ASP A 154 -11.45 3.48 -11.25
C ASP A 154 -10.57 2.67 -12.25
N CYS A 155 -9.32 3.08 -12.40
CA CYS A 155 -8.36 2.37 -13.24
C CYS A 155 -7.91 1.03 -12.63
N LEU A 156 -7.84 0.91 -11.30
CA LEU A 156 -7.52 -0.36 -10.62
C LEU A 156 -8.55 -1.44 -10.97
N PHE A 157 -9.84 -1.11 -10.96
CA PHE A 157 -10.90 -2.07 -11.22
C PHE A 157 -10.95 -2.50 -12.70
N VAL A 158 -10.51 -1.65 -13.62
CA VAL A 158 -10.44 -1.96 -15.06
C VAL A 158 -9.13 -2.66 -15.44
N GLU A 159 -7.99 -2.11 -15.04
CA GLU A 159 -6.65 -2.51 -15.51
C GLU A 159 -5.93 -3.48 -14.56
N GLY A 160 -6.40 -3.58 -13.31
CA GLY A 160 -5.83 -4.37 -12.23
C GLY A 160 -4.68 -3.66 -11.49
N PRO A 161 -4.01 -4.38 -10.55
CA PRO A 161 -3.05 -3.80 -9.60
C PRO A 161 -1.83 -3.12 -10.23
N LYS A 162 -1.56 -3.36 -11.52
CA LYS A 162 -0.50 -2.69 -12.27
C LYS A 162 -0.58 -1.16 -12.21
N ILE A 163 -1.78 -0.62 -11.98
CA ILE A 163 -1.98 0.82 -11.87
C ILE A 163 -1.22 1.43 -10.69
N LEU A 164 -1.07 0.70 -9.58
CA LEU A 164 -0.36 1.18 -8.39
C LEU A 164 1.11 1.45 -8.70
N PHE A 165 1.74 0.58 -9.51
CA PHE A 165 3.10 0.80 -10.00
C PHE A 165 3.21 2.00 -10.94
N ARG A 166 2.21 2.24 -11.80
CA ARG A 166 2.20 3.44 -12.66
C ARG A 166 2.17 4.71 -11.82
N VAL A 167 1.30 4.75 -10.81
CA VAL A 167 1.22 5.89 -9.88
C VAL A 167 2.54 6.11 -9.17
N ALA A 168 3.13 5.05 -8.58
CA ALA A 168 4.41 5.13 -7.89
C ALA A 168 5.54 5.67 -8.78
N LEU A 169 5.69 5.11 -10.00
CA LEU A 169 6.71 5.55 -10.96
C LEU A 169 6.49 7.00 -11.39
N THR A 170 5.24 7.43 -11.58
CA THR A 170 4.94 8.81 -11.93
C THR A 170 5.25 9.78 -10.80
N LEU A 171 4.90 9.45 -9.55
CA LEU A 171 5.25 10.28 -8.39
C LEU A 171 6.76 10.50 -8.31
N LEU A 172 7.54 9.42 -8.41
CA LEU A 172 9.00 9.50 -8.39
C LEU A 172 9.55 10.32 -9.56
N LYS A 173 9.03 10.10 -10.78
CA LYS A 173 9.54 10.79 -11.97
C LYS A 173 9.23 12.28 -11.99
N LEU A 174 8.05 12.69 -11.51
CA LEU A 174 7.68 14.11 -11.41
C LEU A 174 8.55 14.88 -10.41
N ASN A 175 9.07 14.18 -9.39
CA ASN A 175 9.86 14.76 -8.32
C ASN A 175 11.34 14.39 -8.41
N GLU A 176 11.78 13.76 -9.51
CA GLU A 176 13.11 13.18 -9.67
C GLU A 176 14.23 14.18 -9.38
N ARG A 177 14.11 15.42 -9.86
CA ARG A 177 15.10 16.48 -9.59
C ARG A 177 15.19 16.80 -8.09
N ALA A 178 14.07 17.09 -7.45
CA ALA A 178 14.02 17.41 -6.03
C ALA A 178 14.53 16.25 -5.15
N LEU A 179 14.28 15.00 -5.56
CA LEU A 179 14.80 13.81 -4.88
C LEU A 179 16.31 13.65 -5.04
N LEU A 180 16.86 13.96 -6.22
CA LEU A 180 18.30 13.94 -6.49
C LEU A 180 19.04 15.05 -5.74
N ASP A 181 18.38 16.17 -5.46
CA ASP A 181 18.93 17.30 -4.69
C ASP A 181 18.94 17.05 -3.17
N CYS A 182 18.38 15.92 -2.68
CA CYS A 182 18.42 15.57 -1.27
C CYS A 182 19.69 14.79 -0.92
N ASP A 183 20.53 15.33 -0.04
CA ASP A 183 21.84 14.76 0.28
C ASP A 183 21.85 13.79 1.48
N ASP A 184 20.76 13.72 2.25
CA ASP A 184 20.69 12.91 3.47
C ASP A 184 19.35 12.17 3.62
N PHE A 185 19.33 11.23 4.56
CA PHE A 185 18.19 10.36 4.81
C PHE A 185 16.92 11.15 5.17
N SER A 186 17.02 12.17 6.02
CA SER A 186 15.87 12.92 6.51
C SER A 186 15.27 13.77 5.40
N THR A 187 16.09 14.53 4.67
CA THR A 187 15.64 15.39 3.58
C THR A 187 14.99 14.58 2.46
N LEU A 188 15.59 13.43 2.11
CA LEU A 188 15.03 12.54 1.08
C LEU A 188 13.68 11.94 1.51
N VAL A 189 13.55 11.47 2.76
CA VAL A 189 12.30 10.93 3.28
C VAL A 189 11.21 12.01 3.33
N ASP A 190 11.54 13.23 3.76
CA ASP A 190 10.59 14.33 3.83
C ASP A 190 10.17 14.84 2.44
N CYS A 191 11.09 14.86 1.47
CA CYS A 191 10.78 15.11 0.06
C CYS A 191 9.79 14.06 -0.49
N MET A 192 10.02 12.77 -0.20
CA MET A 192 9.11 11.70 -0.63
C MET A 192 7.74 11.74 0.04
N LYS A 193 7.64 12.25 1.29
CA LYS A 193 6.35 12.49 1.93
C LYS A 193 5.64 13.71 1.34
N SER A 194 6.38 14.78 1.03
CA SER A 194 5.79 16.02 0.53
C SER A 194 5.26 15.88 -0.89
N MET A 195 5.87 15.03 -1.72
CA MET A 195 5.39 14.83 -3.10
C MET A 195 3.97 14.24 -3.20
N THR A 196 3.50 13.49 -2.20
CA THR A 196 2.12 12.99 -2.18
C THR A 196 1.09 14.06 -1.80
N ARG A 197 1.56 15.28 -1.52
CA ARG A 197 0.75 16.47 -1.24
C ARG A 197 1.06 17.63 -2.21
N ALA A 198 1.91 17.39 -3.21
CA ALA A 198 2.29 18.41 -4.17
C ALA A 198 1.10 18.84 -5.05
N PRO A 199 1.07 20.07 -5.58
CA PRO A 199 -0.01 20.54 -6.45
C PRO A 199 -0.31 19.61 -7.65
N ALA A 200 0.72 18.91 -8.15
CA ALA A 200 0.58 17.94 -9.23
C ALA A 200 -0.42 16.82 -8.93
N VAL A 201 -0.54 16.37 -7.67
CA VAL A 201 -1.48 15.30 -7.29
C VAL A 201 -2.84 15.83 -6.83
N LEU A 202 -2.99 17.14 -6.64
CA LEU A 202 -4.29 17.77 -6.33
C LEU A 202 -5.18 17.84 -7.57
N ASN A 203 -4.59 18.04 -8.76
CA ASN A 203 -5.33 17.98 -10.02
C ASN A 203 -5.39 16.53 -10.53
N CYS A 204 -6.42 15.80 -10.09
CA CYS A 204 -6.57 14.38 -10.41
C CYS A 204 -6.60 14.11 -11.93
N HIS A 205 -7.23 14.97 -12.74
CA HIS A 205 -7.30 14.77 -14.19
C HIS A 205 -5.92 14.85 -14.86
N SER A 206 -5.16 15.90 -14.56
CA SER A 206 -3.80 16.07 -15.08
C SER A 206 -2.88 14.95 -14.61
N PHE A 207 -2.93 14.62 -13.32
CA PHE A 207 -2.14 13.53 -12.75
C PHE A 207 -2.45 12.19 -13.43
N MET A 208 -3.72 11.87 -13.62
CA MET A 208 -4.12 10.63 -14.29
C MET A 208 -3.67 10.60 -15.76
N SER A 209 -3.67 11.72 -16.48
CA SER A 209 -3.07 11.77 -17.83
C SER A 209 -1.58 11.40 -17.80
N GLN A 210 -0.87 11.85 -16.76
CA GLN A 210 0.55 11.62 -16.59
C GLN A 210 0.88 10.16 -16.23
N ILE A 211 0.07 9.45 -15.43
CA ILE A 211 0.34 8.04 -15.07
C ILE A 211 0.31 7.08 -16.27
N PHE A 212 -0.39 7.45 -17.34
CA PHE A 212 -0.41 6.68 -18.58
C PHE A 212 0.70 7.06 -19.57
N LYS A 213 1.30 8.25 -19.42
CA LYS A 213 2.36 8.76 -20.30
C LYS A 213 3.77 8.55 -19.72
N ILE A 214 4.01 9.03 -18.50
CA ILE A 214 5.34 9.17 -17.91
C ILE A 214 6.05 7.82 -17.70
N PRO A 215 5.42 6.78 -17.12
CA PRO A 215 6.09 5.49 -16.95
C PRO A 215 6.34 4.75 -18.27
N GLY A 216 5.77 5.23 -19.37
CA GLY A 216 5.76 4.57 -20.67
C GLY A 216 5.01 3.23 -20.64
N THR A 217 5.50 2.28 -21.44
CA THR A 217 4.97 0.92 -21.48
C THR A 217 5.25 0.20 -20.16
N LEU A 218 4.18 -0.33 -19.56
CA LEU A 218 4.22 -1.21 -18.40
C LEU A 218 3.17 -2.30 -18.61
N LYS A 219 3.62 -3.44 -19.16
CA LYS A 219 2.77 -4.60 -19.42
C LYS A 219 2.56 -5.37 -18.12
N ARG A 220 1.40 -6.01 -17.99
CA ARG A 220 1.11 -6.89 -16.83
C ARG A 220 2.13 -8.02 -16.73
N SER A 221 2.48 -8.64 -17.86
CA SER A 221 3.50 -9.69 -17.93
C SER A 221 4.86 -9.26 -17.38
N THR A 222 5.28 -8.01 -17.61
CA THR A 222 6.54 -7.48 -17.05
C THR A 222 6.52 -7.47 -15.52
N ILE A 223 5.40 -7.07 -14.91
CA ILE A 223 5.24 -7.07 -13.45
C ILE A 223 5.23 -8.51 -12.92
N ASP A 224 4.52 -9.41 -13.59
CA ASP A 224 4.42 -10.82 -13.16
C ASP A 224 5.78 -11.54 -13.23
N THR A 225 6.58 -11.24 -14.28
CA THR A 225 7.97 -11.71 -14.37
C THR A 225 8.81 -11.17 -13.21
N LEU A 226 8.77 -9.87 -12.95
CA LEU A 226 9.53 -9.26 -11.84
C LEU A 226 9.11 -9.82 -10.47
N ARG A 227 7.81 -10.04 -10.25
CA ARG A 227 7.31 -10.69 -9.02
C ARG A 227 7.93 -12.07 -8.82
N THR A 228 7.95 -12.88 -9.87
CA THR A 228 8.56 -14.22 -9.83
C THR A 228 10.07 -14.13 -9.53
N GLU A 229 10.78 -13.17 -10.12
CA GLU A 229 12.21 -12.98 -9.89
C GLU A 229 12.50 -12.52 -8.45
N VAL A 230 11.74 -11.56 -7.93
CA VAL A 230 11.84 -11.07 -6.56
C VAL A 230 11.53 -12.19 -5.55
N GLU A 231 10.47 -12.97 -5.77
CA GLU A 231 10.12 -14.08 -4.89
C GLU A 231 11.24 -15.15 -4.82
N LYS A 232 11.91 -15.42 -5.95
CA LYS A 232 13.08 -16.30 -6.00
C LYS A 232 14.25 -15.72 -5.19
N LYS A 233 14.55 -14.42 -5.36
CA LYS A 233 15.63 -13.74 -4.60
C LYS A 233 15.36 -13.79 -3.09
N LEU A 234 14.16 -13.41 -2.65
CA LEU A 234 13.76 -13.43 -1.24
C LEU A 234 13.83 -14.84 -0.64
N SER A 235 13.41 -15.86 -1.40
CA SER A 235 13.50 -17.25 -0.96
C SER A 235 14.94 -17.72 -0.76
N GLN A 236 15.84 -17.34 -1.68
CA GLN A 236 17.27 -17.67 -1.57
C GLN A 236 17.93 -16.95 -0.38
N GLU A 237 17.59 -15.69 -0.13
CA GLU A 237 18.11 -14.92 1.00
C GLU A 237 17.67 -15.51 2.34
N ARG A 238 16.39 -15.89 2.47
CA ARG A 238 15.87 -16.59 3.66
C ARG A 238 16.58 -17.91 3.91
N LEU A 239 16.88 -18.68 2.86
CA LEU A 239 17.65 -19.93 2.97
C LEU A 239 19.10 -19.67 3.42
N LYS A 240 19.75 -18.63 2.89
CA LYS A 240 21.10 -18.23 3.30
C LYS A 240 21.12 -17.80 4.78
N GLN A 241 20.17 -16.97 5.22
CA GLN A 241 20.05 -16.53 6.60
C GLN A 241 19.83 -17.70 7.57
N LYS A 242 18.93 -18.64 7.24
CA LYS A 242 18.73 -19.86 8.03
C LYS A 242 20.01 -20.69 8.16
N ARG A 243 20.74 -20.88 7.06
CA ARG A 243 22.02 -21.62 7.06
C ARG A 243 23.10 -20.93 7.90
N MET A 244 23.16 -19.59 7.91
CA MET A 244 24.09 -18.85 8.74
C MET A 244 23.73 -18.94 10.23
N SER A 245 22.45 -18.76 10.58
CA SER A 245 21.98 -18.87 11.97
C SER A 245 22.28 -20.24 12.58
N VAL A 246 22.04 -21.33 11.84
CA VAL A 246 22.37 -22.70 12.30
C VAL A 246 23.86 -22.89 12.54
N LYS A 247 24.73 -22.30 11.70
CA LYS A 247 26.19 -22.39 11.87
C LYS A 247 26.68 -21.62 13.10
N THR A 248 26.06 -20.49 13.44
CA THR A 248 26.40 -19.73 14.66
C THR A 248 25.99 -20.49 15.91
N THR A 249 24.77 -21.05 15.96
CA THR A 249 24.29 -21.82 17.12
C THR A 249 25.10 -23.10 17.40
N ILE A 250 25.74 -23.69 16.40
CA ILE A 250 26.63 -24.85 16.57
C ILE A 250 28.02 -24.45 17.06
N ARG A 251 28.45 -23.19 16.83
CA ARG A 251 29.77 -22.68 17.24
C ARG A 251 29.80 -22.18 18.69
N ASP A 252 28.64 -21.83 19.23
CA ASP A 252 28.46 -21.35 20.61
C ASP A 252 28.09 -22.48 21.60
N ARG A 253 28.26 -23.76 21.20
CA ARG A 253 28.13 -24.96 22.03
C ARG A 253 29.44 -25.74 22.02
#